data_AF-A0A9E1ABH2-F1
#
_entry.id   AF-A0A9E1ABH2-F1
#
_cell.length_a   1.000
_cell.length_b   1.000
_cell.length_c   1.000
_cell.angle_alpha   90.00
_cell.angle_beta   90.00
_cell.angle_gamma   90.00
#
_symmetry.space_group_name_H-M   'P 1'
#
loop_
_entity.id
_entity.type
_entity.pdbx_description
1 polymer ?
#
loop_
_entity_poly.entity_id
_entity_poly.type
_entity_poly.pdbx_seq_one_letter_code
_entity_poly.pdbx_strand_id
1 'polypeptide(L)'
;MPKGMEEDAVLSAGLGVMDQLIRGEYDEVYEELRSDVRDATTASALEDVMDTATDGLGEPKEVTDTMVTGVTDTDEPHAIAVIQRKYEKKSVYFRIAFDPDMQLIGMEIKKK
;
A
#
# COMPACT_ATOMS: atom_id res chain seq x y z
N MET A 1 -15.40 3.34 -8.83
CA MET A 1 -14.02 3.70 -9.22
C MET A 1 -14.00 5.10 -9.81
N PRO A 2 -13.01 5.95 -9.46
CA PRO A 2 -12.81 7.24 -10.10
C PRO A 2 -12.49 7.12 -11.59
N LYS A 3 -12.75 8.19 -12.35
CA LYS A 3 -12.50 8.21 -13.79
C LYS A 3 -10.98 8.20 -14.05
N GLY A 4 -10.50 7.24 -14.84
CA GLY A 4 -9.07 7.06 -15.12
C GLY A 4 -8.36 6.03 -14.22
N MET A 5 -9.05 5.49 -13.21
CA MET A 5 -8.55 4.42 -12.35
C MET A 5 -9.25 3.11 -12.65
N GLU A 6 -8.57 2.25 -13.40
CA GLU A 6 -9.00 0.87 -13.60
C GLU A 6 -8.61 0.02 -12.39
N GLU A 7 -9.51 -0.86 -11.95
CA GLU A 7 -9.28 -1.72 -10.77
C GLU A 7 -8.00 -2.56 -10.94
N ASP A 8 -7.81 -3.14 -12.12
CA ASP A 8 -6.61 -3.93 -12.43
C ASP A 8 -5.33 -3.09 -12.39
N ALA A 9 -5.37 -1.85 -12.88
CA ALA A 9 -4.20 -0.96 -12.87
C ALA A 9 -3.82 -0.54 -11.43
N VAL A 10 -4.82 -0.14 -10.64
CA VAL A 10 -4.64 0.23 -9.23
C VAL A 10 -4.15 -0.96 -8.41
N LEU A 11 -4.72 -2.15 -8.65
CA LEU A 11 -4.28 -3.37 -7.99
C LEU A 11 -2.84 -3.73 -8.36
N SER A 12 -2.49 -3.67 -9.64
CA SER A 12 -1.14 -3.96 -10.12
C SER A 12 -0.11 -3.01 -9.50
N ALA A 13 -0.42 -1.71 -9.44
CA ALA A 13 0.43 -0.72 -8.78
C ALA A 13 0.56 -1.01 -7.27
N GLY A 14 -0.55 -1.29 -6.60
CA GLY A 14 -0.53 -1.66 -5.19
C GLY A 14 0.27 -2.94 -4.89
N LEU A 15 0.19 -3.94 -5.76
CA LEU A 15 0.99 -5.16 -5.63
C LEU A 15 2.48 -4.89 -5.80
N GLY A 16 2.86 -3.99 -6.72
CA GLY A 16 4.24 -3.53 -6.89
C GLY A 16 4.79 -2.87 -5.62
N VAL A 17 4.06 -1.89 -5.10
CA VAL A 17 4.42 -1.18 -3.85
C VAL A 17 4.52 -2.14 -2.67
N MET A 18 3.57 -3.07 -2.52
CA MET A 18 3.64 -4.10 -1.47
C MET A 18 4.91 -4.96 -1.61
N ASP A 19 5.26 -5.37 -2.84
CA ASP A 19 6.42 -6.22 -3.06
C ASP A 19 7.73 -5.50 -2.73
N GLN A 20 7.85 -4.22 -3.10
CA GLN A 20 8.97 -3.35 -2.71
C GLN A 20 9.09 -3.24 -1.18
N LEU A 21 7.98 -2.97 -0.47
CA LEU A 21 7.95 -2.90 0.99
C LEU A 21 8.44 -4.21 1.63
N ILE A 22 8.06 -5.37 1.09
CA ILE A 22 8.48 -6.69 1.60
C ILE A 22 9.97 -6.94 1.32
N ARG A 23 10.50 -6.42 0.22
CA ARG A 23 11.93 -6.50 -0.12
C ARG A 23 12.80 -5.53 0.65
N GLY A 24 12.20 -4.60 1.40
CA GLY A 24 12.90 -3.52 2.09
C GLY A 24 13.32 -2.38 1.16
N GLU A 25 12.68 -2.26 -0.01
CA GLU A 25 12.92 -1.19 -1.00
C GLU A 25 12.15 0.09 -0.59
N TYR A 26 12.28 0.52 0.66
CA TYR A 26 11.52 1.64 1.23
C TYR A 26 11.86 2.99 0.60
N ASP A 27 13.11 3.17 0.17
CA ASP A 27 13.54 4.38 -0.56
C ASP A 27 12.81 4.52 -1.90
N GLU A 28 12.64 3.44 -2.66
CA GLU A 28 11.89 3.47 -3.93
C GLU A 28 10.43 3.84 -3.70
N VAL A 29 9.79 3.19 -2.73
CA VAL A 29 8.40 3.48 -2.36
C VAL A 29 8.25 4.93 -1.91
N TYR A 30 9.24 5.47 -1.18
CA TYR A 30 9.25 6.86 -0.75
C TYR A 30 9.40 7.84 -1.92
N GLU A 31 10.14 7.49 -2.97
CA GLU A 31 10.23 8.29 -4.19
C GLU A 31 8.95 8.27 -5.02
N GLU A 32 8.17 7.19 -4.97
CA GLU A 32 6.86 7.07 -5.62
C GLU A 32 5.75 7.86 -4.92
N LEU A 33 5.93 8.21 -3.63
CA LEU A 33 5.01 9.06 -2.90
C LEU A 33 4.86 10.43 -3.55
N ARG A 34 3.62 10.92 -3.59
CA ARG A 34 3.35 12.31 -3.96
C ARG A 34 4.08 13.24 -2.99
N SER A 35 4.59 14.37 -3.52
CA SER A 35 5.52 15.22 -2.77
C SER A 35 4.99 15.65 -1.41
N ASP A 36 3.72 16.02 -1.30
CA ASP A 36 3.08 16.43 -0.05
C ASP A 36 3.02 15.31 1.00
N VAL A 37 2.79 14.06 0.55
CA VAL A 37 2.77 12.89 1.44
C VAL A 37 4.18 12.53 1.85
N ARG A 38 5.11 12.62 0.91
CA ARG A 38 6.54 12.44 1.11
C ARG A 38 7.13 13.46 2.09
N ASP A 39 6.60 14.69 2.12
CA ASP A 39 6.95 15.72 3.11
C ASP A 39 6.35 15.41 4.50
N ALA A 40 5.27 14.62 4.57
CA ALA A 40 4.59 14.22 5.81
C ALA A 40 5.08 12.88 6.39
N THR A 41 5.87 12.11 5.65
CA THR A 41 6.41 10.80 6.06
C THR A 41 7.90 10.67 5.71
N THR A 42 8.52 9.53 6.03
CA THR A 42 9.91 9.23 5.65
C THR A 42 10.04 7.75 5.29
N ALA A 43 11.06 7.37 4.51
CA ALA A 43 11.36 5.96 4.25
C ALA A 43 11.54 5.16 5.56
N SER A 44 12.22 5.72 6.56
CA SER A 44 12.35 5.10 7.89
C SER A 44 11.01 4.91 8.61
N ALA A 45 10.07 5.85 8.47
CA ALA A 45 8.73 5.67 9.04
C ALA A 45 7.96 4.54 8.33
N LEU A 46 8.18 4.31 7.03
CA LEU A 46 7.60 3.17 6.32
C LEU A 46 8.18 1.84 6.81
N GLU A 47 9.49 1.79 7.01
CA GLU A 47 10.19 0.66 7.62
C GLU A 47 9.63 0.36 9.02
N ASP A 48 9.55 1.36 9.90
CA ASP A 48 9.01 1.21 11.25
C ASP A 48 7.57 0.65 11.26
N VAL A 49 6.73 1.13 10.34
CA VAL A 49 5.33 0.69 10.19
C VAL A 49 5.28 -0.76 9.70
N MET A 50 6.12 -1.12 8.73
CA MET A 50 6.21 -2.47 8.19
C MET A 50 6.74 -3.47 9.23
N ASP A 51 7.81 -3.11 9.94
CA ASP A 51 8.38 -3.90 11.02
C ASP A 51 7.36 -4.10 12.13
N THR A 52 6.69 -3.04 12.58
CA THR A 52 5.65 -3.14 13.62
C THR A 52 4.49 -4.03 13.17
N ALA A 53 4.07 -3.93 11.91
CA ALA A 53 2.96 -4.73 11.38
C ALA A 53 3.34 -6.21 11.21
N THR A 54 4.59 -6.49 10.87
CA THR A 54 5.10 -7.83 10.60
C THR A 54 5.86 -8.46 11.77
N ASP A 55 6.05 -7.73 12.86
CA ASP A 55 6.76 -8.19 14.05
C ASP A 55 6.18 -9.52 14.55
N GLY A 56 7.09 -10.48 14.65
CA GLY A 56 6.82 -11.81 15.17
C GLY A 56 5.86 -12.62 14.30
N LEU A 57 5.53 -12.20 13.08
CA LEU A 57 4.66 -12.93 12.17
C LEU A 57 5.32 -14.11 11.47
N GLY A 58 6.66 -14.12 11.43
CA GLY A 58 7.44 -15.09 10.65
C GLY A 58 7.56 -14.67 9.19
N GLU A 59 7.93 -15.61 8.32
CA GLU A 59 8.16 -15.30 6.91
C GLU A 59 6.85 -14.98 6.15
N PRO A 60 6.89 -14.05 5.17
CA PRO A 60 5.78 -13.80 4.27
C PRO A 60 5.51 -15.03 3.39
N LYS A 61 4.24 -15.41 3.24
CA LYS A 61 3.80 -16.52 2.39
C LYS A 61 3.20 -15.98 1.09
N GLU A 62 1.89 -16.17 0.89
CA GLU A 62 1.15 -15.84 -0.32
C GLU A 62 0.15 -14.70 -0.08
N VAL A 63 -0.21 -14.01 -1.16
CA VAL A 63 -1.37 -13.11 -1.18
C VAL A 63 -2.63 -13.97 -1.19
N THR A 64 -3.54 -13.72 -0.25
CA THR A 64 -4.76 -14.54 -0.08
C THR A 64 -6.03 -13.85 -0.55
N ASP A 65 -6.02 -12.51 -0.57
CA ASP A 65 -7.19 -11.72 -0.97
C ASP A 65 -6.72 -10.35 -1.47
N THR A 66 -7.44 -9.80 -2.45
CA THR A 66 -7.17 -8.48 -3.02
C THR A 66 -8.49 -7.80 -3.33
N MET A 67 -8.59 -6.53 -3.00
CA MET A 67 -9.76 -5.70 -3.26
C MET A 67 -9.31 -4.31 -3.66
N VAL A 68 -10.02 -3.68 -4.59
CA VAL A 68 -9.81 -2.26 -4.91
C VAL A 68 -11.09 -1.50 -4.58
N THR A 69 -10.94 -0.38 -3.88
CA THR A 69 -12.06 0.49 -3.53
C THR A 69 -11.79 1.89 -4.05
N GLY A 70 -12.70 2.40 -4.88
CA GLY A 70 -12.67 3.77 -5.35
C GLY A 70 -13.46 4.70 -4.45
N VAL A 71 -12.85 5.80 -4.01
CA VAL A 71 -13.46 6.88 -3.26
C VAL A 71 -13.70 8.06 -4.19
N THR A 72 -14.96 8.41 -4.41
CA THR A 72 -15.39 9.51 -5.30
C THR A 72 -16.21 10.59 -4.60
N ASP A 73 -16.58 10.34 -3.35
CA ASP A 73 -17.45 11.21 -2.53
C ASP A 73 -16.65 12.28 -1.74
N THR A 74 -15.38 12.47 -2.10
CA THR A 74 -14.45 13.44 -1.50
C THR A 74 -14.03 14.46 -2.55
N ASP A 75 -13.63 15.66 -2.12
CA ASP A 75 -13.07 16.68 -3.02
C ASP A 75 -11.84 16.18 -3.79
N GLU A 76 -11.11 15.22 -3.22
CA GLU A 76 -9.97 14.54 -3.86
C GLU A 76 -10.32 13.06 -4.10
N PRO A 77 -10.81 12.69 -5.30
CA PRO A 77 -11.16 11.32 -5.62
C PRO A 77 -9.89 10.45 -5.70
N HIS A 78 -9.93 9.24 -5.15
CA HIS A 78 -8.78 8.36 -5.08
C HIS A 78 -9.21 6.89 -5.11
N ALA A 79 -8.28 5.98 -5.39
CA ALA A 79 -8.53 4.55 -5.27
C ALA A 79 -7.59 3.92 -4.27
N ILE A 80 -8.05 2.88 -3.58
CA ILE A 80 -7.31 2.19 -2.55
C ILE A 80 -7.23 0.71 -2.95
N ALA A 81 -6.01 0.23 -3.18
CA ALA A 81 -5.71 -1.19 -3.27
C ALA A 81 -5.57 -1.77 -1.86
N VAL A 82 -6.40 -2.75 -1.53
CA VAL A 82 -6.35 -3.51 -0.28
C VAL A 82 -5.85 -4.91 -0.60
N ILE A 83 -4.66 -5.24 -0.13
CA ILE A 83 -4.01 -6.53 -0.39
C ILE A 83 -3.83 -7.25 0.94
N GLN A 84 -4.36 -8.45 1.05
CA GLN A 84 -4.16 -9.32 2.18
C GLN A 84 -3.04 -10.32 1.87
N ARG A 85 -1.98 -10.26 2.66
CA ARG A 85 -0.90 -11.24 2.61
C ARG A 85 -0.88 -12.10 3.86
N LYS A 86 -0.70 -13.40 3.68
CA LYS A 86 -0.53 -14.35 4.76
C LYS A 86 0.94 -14.43 5.17
N TYR A 87 1.18 -14.47 6.47
CA TYR A 87 2.46 -14.80 7.09
C TYR A 87 2.32 -16.11 7.85
N GLU A 88 3.41 -16.61 8.44
CA GLU A 88 3.37 -17.86 9.20
C GLU A 88 2.33 -17.88 10.32
N LYS A 89 2.22 -16.78 11.09
CA LYS A 89 1.31 -16.71 12.24
C LYS A 89 -0.02 -16.01 11.96
N LYS A 90 -0.02 -14.91 11.21
CA LYS A 90 -1.23 -14.12 10.91
C LYS A 90 -1.21 -13.57 9.48
N SER A 91 -2.27 -12.87 9.09
CA SER A 91 -2.30 -12.07 7.86
C SER A 91 -2.08 -10.60 8.15
N VAL A 92 -1.56 -9.88 7.17
CA VAL A 92 -1.40 -8.41 7.15
C VAL A 92 -2.18 -7.86 5.97
N TYR A 93 -2.83 -6.72 6.19
CA TYR A 93 -3.47 -5.92 5.17
C TYR A 93 -2.57 -4.75 4.79
N PHE A 94 -2.31 -4.63 3.50
CA PHE A 94 -1.68 -3.47 2.88
C PHE A 94 -2.77 -2.66 2.21
N ARG A 95 -2.94 -1.41 2.62
CA ARG A 95 -3.87 -0.47 2.01
C ARG A 95 -3.05 0.61 1.35
N ILE A 96 -3.18 0.76 0.05
CA ILE A 96 -2.31 1.60 -0.75
C ILE A 96 -3.22 2.51 -1.57
N ALA A 97 -3.15 3.81 -1.30
CA ALA A 97 -4.03 4.81 -1.87
C ALA A 97 -3.32 5.55 -3.01
N PHE A 98 -4.01 5.71 -4.13
CA PHE A 98 -3.54 6.39 -5.32
C PHE A 98 -4.52 7.51 -5.70
N ASP A 99 -3.99 8.63 -6.19
CA ASP A 99 -4.78 9.70 -6.81
C ASP A 99 -5.01 9.43 -8.32
N PRO A 100 -5.89 10.19 -9.01
CA PRO A 100 -6.27 9.93 -10.40
C PRO A 100 -5.10 9.95 -11.39
N ASP A 101 -3.97 10.55 -11.00
CA ASP A 101 -2.71 10.59 -11.75
C ASP A 101 -1.82 9.36 -11.45
N MET A 102 -2.34 8.37 -10.73
CA MET A 102 -1.67 7.16 -10.28
C MET A 102 -0.48 7.44 -9.35
N GLN A 103 -0.46 8.59 -8.66
CA GLN A 103 0.54 8.88 -7.65
C GLN A 103 0.14 8.30 -6.31
N LEU A 104 1.12 7.79 -5.57
CA LEU A 104 0.90 7.20 -4.26
C LEU A 104 0.64 8.31 -3.23
N ILE A 105 -0.59 8.39 -2.73
CA ILE A 105 -1.03 9.43 -1.79
C ILE A 105 -1.14 8.94 -0.33
N GLY A 106 -0.87 7.66 -0.09
CA GLY A 106 -0.84 7.14 1.26
C GLY A 106 -0.79 5.63 1.30
N MET A 107 -0.35 5.12 2.44
CA MET A 107 -0.38 3.69 2.71
C MET A 107 -0.62 3.41 4.18
N GLU A 108 -1.23 2.26 4.45
CA GLU A 108 -1.48 1.76 5.79
C GLU A 108 -1.23 0.24 5.81
N ILE A 109 -0.36 -0.21 6.71
CA ILE A 109 -0.05 -1.62 6.92
C ILE A 109 -0.60 -2.03 8.28
N LYS A 110 -1.51 -3.01 8.31
CA LYS A 110 -2.18 -3.46 9.53
C LYS A 110 -2.24 -4.97 9.65
N LYS A 111 -1.85 -5.47 10.81
CA LYS A 111 -2.00 -6.87 11.20
C LYS A 111 -3.48 -7.21 11.44
N LYS A 112 -3.90 -8.40 11.01
CA LYS A 112 -5.24 -8.95 11.23
C LYS A 112 -5.46 -9.44 12.68
#